data_AF-A0A661YSR2-F1
#
_entry.id   AF-A0A661YSR2-F1
#
_cell.length_a   1.000
_cell.length_b   1.000
_cell.length_c   1.000
_cell.angle_alpha   90.00
_cell.angle_beta   90.00
_cell.angle_gamma   90.00
#
_symmetry.space_group_name_H-M   'P 1'
#
loop_
_entity.id
_entity.type
_entity.pdbx_description
1 polymer ?
#
loop_
_entity_poly.entity_id
_entity_poly.type
_entity_poly.pdbx_seq_one_letter_code
_entity_poly.pdbx_strand_id
1 'polypeptide(L)'
;MNVKYLLIIFFFLLPFSFQAQQTLLDPERLWTMVETHCQPQGNVYSSHYLKVAGADTTIEGNVYKKLDYSADEAQTLWYEYGGFIRETPEGKVYYRRSGLDEGLIYDFSAQLGDTVVVLNQELISESLNMVVILEDSMLL
;
A
#
# COMPACT_ATOMS: atom_id res chain seq x y z
N MET A 1 -8.19 50.28 4.45
CA MET A 1 -8.61 48.90 4.73
C MET A 1 -7.99 48.51 6.07
N ASN A 2 -8.79 48.31 7.12
CA ASN A 2 -8.27 48.14 8.49
C ASN A 2 -7.46 46.84 8.59
N VAL A 3 -6.24 46.93 9.13
CA VAL A 3 -5.30 45.80 9.36
C VAL A 3 -5.97 44.61 10.06
N LYS A 4 -7.00 44.85 10.89
CA LYS A 4 -7.81 43.81 11.55
C LYS A 4 -8.51 42.86 10.58
N TYR A 5 -8.96 43.33 9.41
CA TYR A 5 -9.64 42.48 8.42
C TYR A 5 -8.66 41.73 7.50
N LEU A 6 -7.41 42.22 7.38
CA LEU A 6 -6.37 41.57 6.57
C LEU A 6 -5.94 40.23 7.19
N LEU A 7 -5.86 40.16 8.52
CA LEU A 7 -5.52 38.95 9.27
C LEU A 7 -6.62 37.87 9.23
N ILE A 8 -7.90 38.27 9.14
CA ILE A 8 -9.04 37.34 9.09
C ILE A 8 -9.10 36.62 7.73
N ILE A 9 -8.77 37.32 6.63
CA ILE A 9 -8.74 36.72 5.28
C ILE A 9 -7.58 35.72 5.15
N PHE A 10 -6.45 35.98 5.82
CA PHE A 10 -5.29 35.08 5.79
C PHE A 10 -5.55 33.73 6.50
N PHE A 11 -6.45 33.70 7.50
CA PHE A 11 -6.79 32.48 8.24
C PHE A 11 -7.82 31.59 7.52
N PHE A 12 -8.62 32.16 6.61
CA PHE A 12 -9.57 31.41 5.77
C PHE A 12 -8.95 30.84 4.48
N LEU A 13 -7.72 31.24 4.14
CA LEU A 13 -6.98 30.75 2.98
C LEU A 13 -5.97 29.64 3.31
N LEU A 14 -5.93 29.15 4.54
CA LEU A 14 -5.27 27.90 4.86
C LEU A 14 -6.29 26.77 4.62
N PRO A 15 -6.30 26.11 3.45
CA PRO A 15 -6.93 24.81 3.38
C PRO A 15 -6.21 23.94 4.40
N PHE A 16 -6.91 23.64 5.51
CA PHE A 16 -6.48 22.65 6.48
C PHE A 16 -6.71 21.28 5.83
N SER A 17 -5.99 20.99 4.74
CA SER A 17 -5.92 19.67 4.14
C SER A 17 -4.95 18.83 4.94
N PHE A 18 -5.17 18.73 6.26
CA PHE A 18 -4.62 17.65 7.06
C PHE A 18 -5.56 16.45 6.84
N GLN A 19 -5.62 15.94 5.60
CA GLN A 19 -5.99 14.55 5.44
C GLN A 19 -4.80 13.78 5.99
N ALA A 20 -4.97 13.20 7.19
CA ALA A 20 -4.05 12.18 7.65
C ALA A 20 -4.11 11.06 6.63
N GLN A 21 -3.16 11.07 5.68
CA GLN A 21 -2.99 9.97 4.75
C GLN A 21 -2.68 8.74 5.60
N GLN A 22 -3.60 7.77 5.59
CA GLN A 22 -3.37 6.51 6.27
C GLN A 22 -2.30 5.76 5.49
N THR A 23 -1.11 5.69 6.06
CA THR A 23 -0.01 4.89 5.49
C THR A 23 -0.44 3.43 5.39
N LEU A 24 -0.04 2.74 4.32
CA LEU A 24 -0.16 1.29 4.29
C LEU A 24 0.79 0.64 5.30
N LEU A 25 1.85 1.32 5.72
CA LEU A 25 2.93 0.75 6.52
C LEU A 25 2.75 0.89 8.04
N ASP A 26 1.51 1.05 8.50
CA ASP A 26 1.18 1.04 9.92
C ASP A 26 1.56 -0.33 10.54
N PRO A 27 2.44 -0.40 11.55
CA PRO A 27 2.82 -1.66 12.19
C PRO A 27 1.66 -2.45 12.82
N GLU A 28 0.56 -1.78 13.15
CA GLU A 28 -0.64 -2.43 13.70
C GLU A 28 -1.59 -2.95 12.62
N ARG A 29 -1.28 -2.70 11.33
CA ARG A 29 -2.10 -3.13 10.21
C ARG A 29 -1.91 -4.61 9.91
N LEU A 30 -3.04 -5.28 9.73
CA LEU A 30 -3.12 -6.67 9.32
C LEU A 30 -3.82 -6.75 7.96
N TRP A 31 -3.16 -7.35 6.98
CA TRP A 31 -3.78 -7.64 5.69
C TRP A 31 -4.22 -9.09 5.63
N THR A 32 -5.45 -9.32 5.18
CA THR A 32 -5.93 -10.67 4.86
C THR A 32 -5.88 -10.87 3.36
N MET A 33 -5.14 -11.88 2.93
CA MET A 33 -4.95 -12.24 1.53
C MET A 33 -5.73 -13.52 1.24
N VAL A 34 -6.45 -13.54 0.12
CA VAL A 34 -7.10 -14.75 -0.38
C VAL A 34 -6.27 -15.32 -1.52
N GLU A 35 -5.94 -16.60 -1.42
CA GLU A 35 -5.25 -17.35 -2.45
C GLU A 35 -6.21 -18.32 -3.13
N THR A 36 -6.05 -18.44 -4.44
CA THR A 36 -6.78 -19.43 -5.25
C THR A 36 -5.81 -20.50 -5.70
N HIS A 37 -6.12 -21.75 -5.34
CA HIS A 37 -5.38 -22.94 -5.73
C HIS A 37 -6.10 -23.63 -6.88
N CYS A 38 -5.55 -23.53 -8.08
CA CYS A 38 -6.09 -24.18 -9.27
C CYS A 38 -5.77 -25.69 -9.24
N GLN A 39 -6.75 -26.53 -8.90
CA GLN A 39 -6.59 -27.99 -8.88
C GLN A 39 -7.42 -28.67 -9.99
N PRO A 40 -7.05 -29.89 -10.45
CA PRO A 40 -7.78 -30.59 -11.51
C PRO A 40 -9.26 -30.84 -11.21
N GLN A 41 -9.65 -30.91 -9.93
CA GLN A 41 -11.02 -31.17 -9.47
C GLN A 41 -11.84 -29.89 -9.22
N GLY A 42 -11.24 -28.71 -9.40
CA GLY A 42 -11.84 -27.42 -9.11
C GLY A 42 -10.90 -26.51 -8.32
N ASN A 43 -11.26 -25.23 -8.24
CA ASN A 43 -10.51 -24.25 -7.47
C ASN A 43 -10.79 -24.43 -5.97
N VAL A 44 -9.73 -24.42 -5.17
CA VAL A 44 -9.80 -24.35 -3.70
C VAL A 44 -9.28 -22.98 -3.27
N TYR A 45 -9.85 -22.43 -2.20
CA TYR A 45 -9.45 -21.12 -1.68
C TYR A 45 -8.86 -21.29 -0.29
N SER A 46 -7.83 -20.51 0.01
CA SER A 46 -7.30 -20.35 1.36
C SER A 46 -7.07 -18.88 1.66
N SER A 47 -6.91 -18.55 2.93
CA SER A 47 -6.49 -17.23 3.35
C SER A 47 -5.18 -17.30 4.10
N HIS A 48 -4.39 -16.24 3.98
CA HIS A 48 -3.25 -16.00 4.85
C HIS A 48 -3.23 -14.54 5.27
N TYR A 49 -2.45 -14.23 6.30
CA TYR A 49 -2.36 -12.91 6.88
C TYR A 49 -0.96 -12.35 6.66
N LEU A 50 -0.86 -11.07 6.35
CA LEU A 50 0.39 -10.34 6.25
C LEU A 50 0.42 -9.21 7.26
N LYS A 51 1.61 -8.88 7.75
CA LYS A 51 1.87 -7.67 8.54
C LYS A 51 3.26 -7.12 8.27
N VAL A 52 3.48 -5.86 8.64
CA VAL A 52 4.82 -5.28 8.67
C VAL A 52 5.65 -5.97 9.77
N ALA A 53 6.82 -6.47 9.39
CA ALA A 53 7.80 -7.00 10.33
C ALA A 53 8.53 -5.86 11.05
N GLY A 54 9.12 -6.17 12.21
CA GLY A 54 9.63 -5.13 13.11
C GLY A 54 10.85 -4.34 12.62
N ALA A 55 11.72 -4.94 11.80
CA ALA A 55 12.96 -4.30 11.35
C ALA A 55 12.95 -4.00 9.85
N ASP A 56 13.39 -2.80 9.51
CA ASP A 56 13.53 -2.32 8.14
C ASP A 56 14.74 -2.98 7.47
N THR A 57 14.75 -2.94 6.14
CA THR A 57 15.89 -3.35 5.33
C THR A 57 16.19 -2.30 4.25
N THR A 58 17.44 -2.24 3.82
CA THR A 58 17.85 -1.37 2.71
C THR A 58 18.17 -2.24 1.51
N ILE A 59 17.50 -1.97 0.39
CA ILE A 59 17.73 -2.65 -0.89
C ILE A 59 17.95 -1.58 -1.94
N GLU A 60 19.11 -1.62 -2.61
CA GLU A 60 19.48 -0.66 -3.66
C GLU A 60 19.37 0.82 -3.23
N GLY A 61 19.65 1.10 -1.96
CA GLY A 61 19.61 2.45 -1.39
C GLY A 61 18.23 2.91 -0.91
N ASN A 62 17.17 2.14 -1.16
CA ASN A 62 15.82 2.42 -0.67
C ASN A 62 15.54 1.64 0.62
N VAL A 63 14.82 2.26 1.56
CA VAL A 63 14.40 1.63 2.83
C VAL A 63 13.04 0.98 2.65
N TYR A 64 12.91 -0.26 3.08
CA TYR A 64 11.69 -1.06 3.01
C TYR A 64 11.32 -1.63 4.37
N LYS A 65 10.02 -1.79 4.57
CA LYS A 65 9.47 -2.71 5.58
C LYS A 65 9.50 -4.13 5.02
N LYS A 66 9.92 -5.09 5.84
CA LYS A 66 9.76 -6.52 5.54
C LYS A 66 8.34 -6.96 5.88
N LEU A 67 7.85 -8.01 5.23
CA LEU A 67 6.57 -8.61 5.53
C LEU A 67 6.75 -9.98 6.20
N ASP A 68 5.97 -10.21 7.25
CA ASP A 68 5.77 -11.53 7.83
C ASP A 68 4.39 -12.07 7.39
N TYR A 69 4.29 -13.39 7.25
CA TYR A 69 3.03 -14.06 6.97
C TYR A 69 2.65 -15.09 8.02
N SER A 70 1.34 -15.30 8.19
CA SER A 70 0.75 -16.39 8.96
C SER A 70 -0.30 -17.09 8.10
N ALA A 71 -0.28 -18.43 8.10
CA ALA A 71 -1.31 -19.26 7.49
C ALA A 71 -2.33 -19.78 8.52
N ASP A 72 -2.15 -19.48 9.81
CA ASP A 72 -3.04 -19.94 10.87
C ASP A 72 -4.07 -18.85 11.20
N GLU A 73 -5.35 -19.25 11.27
CA GLU A 73 -6.46 -18.31 11.53
C GLU A 73 -6.29 -17.54 12.85
N ALA A 74 -5.64 -18.16 13.84
CA ALA A 74 -5.37 -17.57 15.14
C ALA A 74 -4.13 -16.66 15.17
N GLN A 75 -3.37 -16.57 14.07
CA GLN A 75 -2.18 -15.72 13.91
C GLN A 75 -1.12 -15.92 15.01
N THR A 76 -0.97 -17.16 15.45
CA THR A 76 -0.05 -17.56 16.53
C THR A 76 1.37 -17.79 16.04
N LEU A 77 1.56 -18.14 14.76
CA LEU A 77 2.86 -18.39 14.14
C LEU A 77 3.08 -17.45 12.95
N TRP A 78 4.25 -16.81 12.93
CA TRP A 78 4.66 -15.86 11.90
C TRP A 78 5.99 -16.27 11.27
N TYR A 79 6.07 -16.15 9.96
CA TYR A 79 7.23 -16.52 9.16
C TYR A 79 7.60 -15.37 8.23
N GLU A 80 8.88 -15.25 7.89
CA GLU A 80 9.33 -14.26 6.91
C GLU A 80 8.72 -14.58 5.53
N TYR A 81 7.99 -13.63 4.96
CA TYR A 81 7.28 -13.81 3.68
C TYR A 81 8.22 -13.66 2.47
N GLY A 82 9.33 -12.93 2.64
CA GLY A 82 10.22 -12.56 1.54
C GLY A 82 9.67 -11.46 0.63
N GLY A 83 8.64 -10.74 1.09
CA GLY A 83 8.12 -9.53 0.47
C GLY A 83 8.62 -8.26 1.18
N PHE A 84 8.86 -7.21 0.41
CA PHE A 84 9.34 -5.92 0.89
C PHE A 84 8.43 -4.81 0.35
N ILE A 85 8.00 -3.91 1.22
CA ILE A 85 7.08 -2.82 0.87
C ILE A 85 7.64 -1.49 1.34
N ARG A 86 7.49 -0.44 0.53
CA ARG A 86 7.84 0.93 0.91
C ARG A 86 6.81 1.93 0.40
N GLU A 87 6.67 3.03 1.12
CA GLU A 87 5.79 4.15 0.78
C GLU A 87 6.65 5.41 0.66
N THR A 88 6.49 6.17 -0.42
CA THR A 88 7.21 7.43 -0.63
C THR A 88 6.48 8.60 0.01
N PRO A 89 7.16 9.73 0.27
CA PRO A 89 6.51 10.94 0.77
C PRO A 89 5.39 11.47 -0.14
N GLU A 90 5.43 11.15 -1.43
CA GLU A 90 4.39 11.50 -2.41
C GLU A 90 3.20 10.54 -2.38
N GLY A 91 3.19 9.53 -1.51
CA GLY A 91 2.09 8.57 -1.37
C GLY A 91 2.11 7.39 -2.34
N LYS A 92 3.25 7.12 -2.99
CA LYS A 92 3.40 5.94 -3.85
C LYS A 92 3.87 4.74 -3.04
N VAL A 93 3.18 3.62 -3.20
CA VAL A 93 3.49 2.37 -2.51
C VAL A 93 4.03 1.36 -3.50
N TYR A 94 5.24 0.91 -3.20
CA TYR A 94 5.97 -0.05 -3.99
C TYR A 94 6.14 -1.35 -3.23
N TYR A 95 6.06 -2.44 -3.97
CA TYR A 95 6.30 -3.79 -3.48
C TYR A 95 7.38 -4.45 -4.34
N ARG A 96 8.20 -5.27 -3.69
CA ARG A 96 9.11 -6.18 -4.38
C ARG A 96 9.18 -7.49 -3.63
N ARG A 97 9.32 -8.60 -4.37
CA ARG A 97 9.63 -9.91 -3.80
C ARG A 97 11.15 -10.14 -3.83
N SER A 98 11.66 -10.96 -2.92
CA SER A 98 13.06 -11.39 -2.94
C SER A 98 13.43 -11.99 -4.31
N GLY A 99 14.46 -11.42 -4.93
CA GLY A 99 14.94 -11.86 -6.25
C GLY A 99 14.17 -11.30 -7.45
N LEU A 100 13.13 -10.49 -7.24
CA LEU A 100 12.39 -9.81 -8.30
C LEU A 100 12.57 -8.28 -8.24
N ASP A 101 12.19 -7.63 -9.34
CA ASP A 101 12.22 -6.17 -9.47
C ASP A 101 11.17 -5.50 -8.56
N GLU A 102 11.25 -4.19 -8.41
CA GLU A 102 10.22 -3.44 -7.72
C GLU A 102 9.07 -3.05 -8.67
N GLY A 103 7.84 -3.04 -8.13
CA GLY A 103 6.66 -2.57 -8.84
C GLY A 103 5.78 -1.67 -7.98
N LEU A 104 5.17 -0.66 -8.61
CA LEU A 104 4.14 0.18 -7.99
C LEU A 104 2.88 -0.67 -7.80
N ILE A 105 2.34 -0.71 -6.58
CA ILE A 105 1.10 -1.43 -6.26
C ILE A 105 -0.03 -0.48 -5.86
N TYR A 106 0.28 0.74 -5.45
CA TYR A 106 -0.70 1.76 -5.10
C TYR A 106 -0.13 3.17 -5.24
N ASP A 107 -0.97 4.17 -5.55
CA ASP A 107 -0.59 5.58 -5.62
C ASP A 107 -1.69 6.46 -4.98
N PHE A 108 -1.47 6.90 -3.74
CA PHE A 108 -2.39 7.78 -3.02
C PHE A 108 -2.47 9.21 -3.59
N SER A 109 -1.55 9.58 -4.49
CA SER A 109 -1.58 10.88 -5.17
C SER A 109 -2.40 10.86 -6.46
N ALA A 110 -2.82 9.68 -6.93
CA ALA A 110 -3.55 9.52 -8.17
C ALA A 110 -4.96 10.13 -8.06
N GLN A 111 -5.38 10.83 -9.12
CA GLN A 111 -6.66 11.51 -9.21
C GLN A 111 -7.57 10.86 -10.25
N LEU A 112 -8.87 11.13 -10.17
CA LEU A 112 -9.84 10.66 -11.16
C LEU A 112 -9.40 11.00 -12.59
N GLY A 113 -9.37 10.00 -13.45
CA GLY A 113 -8.93 10.09 -14.84
C GLY A 113 -7.44 9.84 -15.05
N ASP A 114 -6.61 9.80 -14.00
CA ASP A 114 -5.20 9.47 -14.13
C ASP A 114 -5.01 8.02 -14.59
N THR A 115 -3.93 7.79 -15.33
CA THR A 115 -3.47 6.44 -15.67
C THR A 115 -2.26 6.08 -14.84
N VAL A 116 -2.38 5.04 -14.02
CA VAL A 116 -1.32 4.50 -13.16
C VAL A 116 -0.79 3.21 -13.76
N VAL A 117 0.54 3.11 -13.87
CA VAL A 117 1.21 1.89 -14.32
C VAL A 117 1.57 1.05 -13.11
N VAL A 118 0.82 -0.02 -12.89
CA VAL A 118 0.98 -0.92 -11.73
C VAL A 118 1.71 -2.19 -12.15
N LEU A 119 2.63 -2.64 -11.30
CA LEU A 119 3.31 -3.93 -11.43
C LEU A 119 3.19 -4.64 -10.09
N ASN A 120 2.25 -5.59 -10.01
CA ASN A 120 2.12 -6.46 -8.85
C ASN A 120 2.63 -7.86 -9.20
N GLN A 121 3.87 -8.13 -8.81
CA GLN A 121 4.56 -9.39 -9.12
C GLN A 121 3.96 -10.62 -8.44
N GLU A 122 3.07 -10.45 -7.45
CA GLU A 122 2.32 -11.57 -6.87
C GLU A 122 1.17 -12.04 -7.78
N LEU A 123 0.67 -11.16 -8.65
CA LEU A 123 -0.50 -11.45 -9.49
C LEU A 123 -0.13 -11.68 -10.95
N ILE A 124 0.83 -10.91 -11.47
CA ILE A 124 1.15 -10.84 -12.90
C ILE A 124 2.62 -10.54 -13.12
N SER A 125 3.18 -11.02 -14.24
CA SER A 125 4.57 -10.77 -14.64
C SER A 125 4.75 -9.50 -15.47
N GLU A 126 3.69 -8.75 -15.75
CA GLU A 126 3.68 -7.59 -16.64
C GLU A 126 3.03 -6.39 -15.98
N SER A 127 3.34 -5.19 -16.47
CA SER A 127 2.70 -3.95 -15.99
C SER A 127 1.29 -3.79 -16.54
N LEU A 128 0.35 -3.35 -15.70
CA LEU A 128 -1.00 -2.95 -16.10
C LEU A 128 -1.14 -1.43 -16.10
N ASN A 129 -1.77 -0.90 -17.16
CA ASN A 129 -2.24 0.47 -17.19
C ASN A 129 -3.65 0.52 -16.61
N MET A 130 -3.80 1.10 -15.42
CA MET A 130 -5.09 1.26 -14.76
C MET A 130 -5.53 2.72 -14.82
N VAL A 131 -6.78 2.96 -15.18
CA VAL A 131 -7.37 4.31 -15.13
C VAL A 131 -8.14 4.46 -13.83
N VAL A 132 -7.87 5.53 -13.09
CA VAL A 132 -8.60 5.84 -11.86
C VAL A 132 -10.01 6.30 -12.24
N ILE A 133 -11.00 5.43 -12.04
CA ILE A 133 -12.40 5.72 -12.38
C ILE A 133 -13.18 6.26 -11.19
N LEU A 134 -12.75 5.97 -9.97
CA LEU A 134 -13.38 6.35 -8.71
C LEU A 134 -12.29 6.50 -7.63
N GLU A 135 -12.50 7.45 -6.72
CA GLU A 135 -11.75 7.52 -5.46
C GLU A 135 -12.48 6.63 -4.46
N ASP A 136 -11.84 5.54 -4.04
CA ASP A 136 -12.35 4.70 -2.98
C ASP A 136 -11.70 5.09 -1.66
N SER A 137 -12.51 5.20 -0.62
CA SER A 137 -11.99 5.18 0.74
C SER A 137 -11.68 3.72 1.02
N MET A 138 -10.42 3.28 0.84
CA MET A 138 -9.98 1.97 1.32
C MET A 138 -10.57 1.79 2.73
N LEU A 139 -11.56 0.91 2.83
CA LEU A 139 -12.52 0.90 3.93
C LEU A 139 -11.80 0.80 5.27
N LEU A 140 -12.26 1.65 6.20
CA LEU A 140 -11.95 1.76 7.63
C LEU A 140 -11.53 0.45 8.32
#